data_AF-R5LN84-F1
#
_entry.id   AF-R5LN84-F1
#
_cell.length_a   1.000
_cell.length_b   1.000
_cell.length_c   1.000
_cell.angle_alpha   90.00
_cell.angle_beta   90.00
_cell.angle_gamma   90.00
#
_symmetry.space_group_name_H-M   'P 1'
#
loop_
_entity.id
_entity.type
_entity.pdbx_description
1 polymer ?
#
loop_
_entity_poly.entity_id
_entity_poly.type
_entity_poly.pdbx_seq_one_letter_code
_entity_poly.pdbx_strand_id
1 'polypeptide(L)'
;MKNKLFILLTIILASTLLTACSSNKTKEIKEDLLGIDFNTETNEVELSQYETENPVVAMYIENYGAIVIELYPDIAPNTVANFISLTKSNFYDNNTMHRLVPGFVLQGGDPTGTGTGGPGYTIKGEFSANDFENNLKHEKGIVSMARTSVSNDTAGSQFFIMLGTASYLDGQYAAFGKVIDGWSNIENIINNEQVQNQETGQLKNNLVIKKTLIDLKGKEYQEVEKISE
;
A
#
# COMPACT_ATOMS: atom_id res chain seq x y z
N MET A 1 30.48 -82.46 -24.81
CA MET A 1 31.66 -81.57 -24.96
C MET A 1 31.21 -80.12 -24.74
N LYS A 2 31.83 -79.45 -23.74
CA LYS A 2 31.97 -77.98 -23.55
C LYS A 2 30.67 -77.18 -23.33
N ASN A 3 30.48 -76.69 -22.08
CA ASN A 3 30.60 -75.28 -21.65
C ASN A 3 29.34 -74.46 -22.00
N LYS A 4 28.72 -73.60 -21.18
CA LYS A 4 28.94 -72.88 -19.91
C LYS A 4 27.49 -72.46 -19.50
N LEU A 5 27.15 -72.09 -18.27
CA LEU A 5 27.33 -70.71 -17.80
C LEU A 5 26.77 -70.59 -16.38
N PHE A 6 27.60 -70.01 -15.52
CA PHE A 6 27.38 -69.70 -14.12
C PHE A 6 26.20 -68.73 -13.92
N ILE A 7 25.33 -69.05 -12.96
CA ILE A 7 24.35 -68.12 -12.39
C ILE A 7 25.09 -67.26 -11.37
N LEU A 8 25.37 -66.00 -11.72
CA LEU A 8 25.94 -65.02 -10.79
C LEU A 8 24.81 -64.21 -10.16
N LEU A 9 24.57 -64.50 -8.88
CA LEU A 9 23.71 -63.75 -7.98
C LEU A 9 24.27 -62.32 -7.81
N THR A 10 23.59 -61.31 -8.36
CA THR A 10 23.90 -59.89 -8.09
C THR A 10 22.74 -59.28 -7.31
N ILE A 11 22.99 -59.08 -6.02
CA ILE A 11 22.13 -58.33 -5.12
C ILE A 11 22.25 -56.86 -5.53
N ILE A 12 21.24 -56.33 -6.22
CA ILE A 12 21.11 -54.89 -6.47
C ILE A 12 20.48 -54.28 -5.23
N LEU A 13 21.32 -53.65 -4.40
CA LEU A 13 20.90 -52.81 -3.30
C LEU A 13 20.27 -51.53 -3.90
N ALA A 14 18.95 -51.51 -4.02
CA ALA A 14 18.21 -50.32 -4.39
C ALA A 14 18.23 -49.32 -3.24
N SER A 15 19.19 -48.40 -3.26
CA SER A 15 19.19 -47.21 -2.42
C SER A 15 18.02 -46.32 -2.85
N THR A 16 16.89 -46.42 -2.15
CA THR A 16 15.78 -45.47 -2.29
C THR A 16 16.23 -44.12 -1.71
N LEU A 17 16.75 -43.25 -2.57
CA LEU A 17 16.85 -41.82 -2.30
C LEU A 17 15.42 -41.29 -2.15
N LEU A 18 14.97 -41.15 -0.90
CA LEU A 18 13.82 -40.32 -0.55
C LEU A 18 14.19 -38.87 -0.87
N THR A 19 13.88 -38.43 -2.09
CA THR A 19 13.78 -37.02 -2.40
C THR A 19 12.60 -36.47 -1.62
N ALA A 20 12.86 -35.96 -0.42
CA ALA A 20 11.95 -35.08 0.28
C ALA A 20 11.88 -33.77 -0.52
N CYS A 21 10.97 -33.72 -1.50
CA CYS A 21 10.51 -32.46 -2.06
C CYS A 21 9.82 -31.71 -0.92
N SER A 22 10.55 -30.79 -0.29
CA SER A 22 9.95 -29.74 0.53
C SER A 22 9.14 -28.85 -0.41
N SER A 23 7.88 -29.22 -0.64
CA SER A 23 6.90 -28.30 -1.19
C SER A 23 6.70 -27.23 -0.11
N ASN A 24 7.41 -26.11 -0.23
CA ASN A 24 6.99 -24.89 0.44
C ASN A 24 5.59 -24.58 -0.09
N LYS A 25 4.57 -25.01 0.65
CA LYS A 25 3.20 -24.54 0.46
C LYS A 25 3.24 -23.06 0.79
N THR A 26 3.40 -22.22 -0.23
CA THR A 26 3.00 -20.82 -0.13
C THR A 26 1.55 -20.84 0.33
N LYS A 27 1.31 -20.32 1.54
CA LYS A 27 -0.04 -20.25 2.09
C LYS A 27 -0.81 -19.32 1.16
N GLU A 28 -1.78 -19.87 0.41
CA GLU A 28 -2.63 -19.08 -0.47
C GLU A 28 -3.39 -18.08 0.41
N ILE A 29 -3.03 -16.80 0.32
CA ILE A 29 -3.72 -15.74 1.04
C ILE A 29 -5.05 -15.55 0.33
N LYS A 30 -6.15 -15.88 1.00
CA LYS A 30 -7.48 -15.55 0.49
C LYS A 30 -7.66 -14.05 0.65
N GLU A 31 -7.73 -13.32 -0.45
CA GLU A 31 -8.02 -11.89 -0.45
C GLU A 31 -9.34 -11.61 0.28
N ASP A 32 -9.30 -10.71 1.26
CA ASP A 32 -10.50 -10.18 1.89
C ASP A 32 -10.79 -8.80 1.31
N LEU A 33 -11.84 -8.71 0.48
CA LEU A 33 -12.29 -7.47 -0.14
C LEU A 33 -13.28 -6.70 0.74
N LEU A 34 -13.51 -7.13 1.98
CA LEU A 34 -14.36 -6.42 2.95
C LEU A 34 -15.81 -6.25 2.48
N GLY A 35 -16.28 -7.14 1.59
CA GLY A 35 -17.61 -7.05 0.96
C GLY A 35 -17.75 -5.94 -0.08
N ILE A 36 -16.66 -5.28 -0.48
CA ILE A 36 -16.65 -4.17 -1.45
C ILE A 36 -16.52 -4.73 -2.86
N ASP A 37 -17.36 -4.26 -3.79
CA ASP A 37 -17.24 -4.56 -5.21
C ASP A 37 -16.28 -3.57 -5.89
N PHE A 38 -15.12 -4.08 -6.35
CA PHE A 38 -14.11 -3.31 -7.08
C PHE A 38 -14.29 -3.37 -8.60
N ASN A 39 -15.28 -4.09 -9.11
CA ASN A 39 -15.58 -4.18 -10.53
C ASN A 39 -16.56 -3.09 -10.97
N THR A 40 -16.12 -1.84 -10.84
CA THR A 40 -16.93 -0.65 -11.14
C THR A 40 -16.39 0.10 -12.37
N GLU A 41 -17.29 0.75 -13.11
CA GLU A 41 -16.91 1.57 -14.28
C GLU A 41 -16.21 2.86 -13.88
N THR A 42 -16.56 3.41 -12.71
CA THR A 42 -15.98 4.64 -12.16
C THR A 42 -15.40 4.37 -10.78
N ASN A 43 -14.52 5.26 -10.32
CA ASN A 43 -13.94 5.17 -8.99
C ASN A 43 -14.83 5.79 -7.91
N GLU A 44 -15.99 6.36 -8.25
CA GLU A 44 -16.94 6.89 -7.27
C GLU A 44 -18.02 5.85 -6.96
N VAL A 45 -18.19 5.56 -5.68
CA VAL A 45 -19.10 4.50 -5.18
C VAL A 45 -19.72 4.91 -3.85
N GLU A 46 -20.74 4.17 -3.43
CA GLU A 46 -21.33 4.28 -2.10
C GLU A 46 -20.72 3.20 -1.17
N LEU A 47 -20.09 3.61 -0.08
CA LEU A 47 -19.52 2.72 0.94
C LEU A 47 -20.30 2.87 2.25
N SER A 48 -21.60 2.58 2.19
CA SER A 48 -22.56 2.81 3.27
C SER A 48 -22.30 2.00 4.56
N GLN A 49 -21.47 0.96 4.50
CA GLN A 49 -21.05 0.19 5.67
C GLN A 49 -20.10 0.94 6.61
N TYR A 50 -19.50 2.05 6.16
CA TYR A 50 -18.65 2.90 7.01
C TYR A 50 -19.40 4.16 7.43
N GLU A 51 -19.80 4.20 8.69
CA GLU A 51 -20.53 5.30 9.33
C GLU A 51 -19.59 6.47 9.67
N THR A 52 -19.30 7.30 8.67
CA THR A 52 -18.59 8.56 8.84
C THR A 52 -19.13 9.63 7.88
N GLU A 53 -18.94 10.88 8.28
CA GLU A 53 -19.23 12.08 7.52
C GLU A 53 -18.09 12.47 6.56
N ASN A 54 -16.92 11.86 6.72
CA ASN A 54 -15.72 12.14 5.95
C ASN A 54 -15.63 11.28 4.68
N PRO A 55 -14.87 11.72 3.65
CA PRO A 55 -14.61 10.86 2.49
C PRO A 55 -13.95 9.55 2.91
N VAL A 56 -14.32 8.47 2.24
CA VAL A 56 -13.76 7.13 2.48
C VAL A 56 -13.19 6.59 1.18
N VAL A 57 -11.93 6.16 1.22
CA VAL A 57 -11.27 5.48 0.11
C VAL A 57 -11.12 4.00 0.41
N ALA A 58 -11.62 3.16 -0.49
CA ALA A 58 -11.32 1.73 -0.49
C ALA A 58 -10.23 1.45 -1.52
N MET A 59 -9.18 0.74 -1.13
CA MET A 59 -8.03 0.44 -1.96
C MET A 59 -7.79 -1.07 -1.99
N TYR A 60 -7.90 -1.68 -3.17
CA TYR A 60 -7.61 -3.09 -3.38
C TYR A 60 -6.13 -3.28 -3.75
N ILE A 61 -5.41 -4.02 -2.91
CA ILE A 61 -4.03 -4.44 -3.14
C ILE A 61 -4.03 -5.89 -3.62
N GLU A 62 -3.46 -6.13 -4.81
CA GLU A 62 -3.40 -7.47 -5.43
C GLU A 62 -2.76 -8.48 -4.49
N ASN A 63 -3.35 -9.67 -4.40
CA ASN A 63 -2.97 -10.81 -3.55
C ASN A 63 -3.18 -10.62 -2.04
N TYR A 64 -3.60 -9.43 -1.59
CA TYR A 64 -3.77 -9.14 -0.16
C TYR A 64 -5.19 -8.73 0.23
N GLY A 65 -5.94 -8.09 -0.67
CA GLY A 65 -7.31 -7.66 -0.41
C GLY A 65 -7.43 -6.15 -0.22
N ALA A 66 -8.55 -5.73 0.37
CA ALA A 66 -8.89 -4.32 0.50
C ALA A 66 -8.38 -3.70 1.81
N ILE A 67 -8.04 -2.41 1.74
CA ILE A 67 -7.87 -1.53 2.90
C ILE A 67 -8.81 -0.34 2.74
N VAL A 68 -9.32 0.18 3.86
CA VAL A 68 -10.22 1.35 3.83
C VAL A 68 -9.65 2.47 4.67
N ILE A 69 -9.63 3.66 4.09
CA ILE A 69 -9.04 4.87 4.66
C ILE A 69 -10.12 5.93 4.76
N GLU A 70 -10.34 6.45 5.97
CA GLU A 70 -11.08 7.68 6.19
C GLU A 70 -10.15 8.89 5.99
N LEU A 71 -10.58 9.88 5.20
CA LEU A 71 -9.82 11.11 4.94
C LEU A 71 -10.28 12.24 5.85
N TYR A 72 -9.39 13.15 6.23
CA TYR A 72 -9.70 14.24 7.18
C TYR A 72 -9.59 15.62 6.52
N PRO A 73 -10.63 16.04 5.75
CA PRO A 73 -10.62 17.30 5.01
C PRO A 73 -10.48 18.52 5.93
N ASP A 74 -10.98 18.46 7.16
CA ASP A 74 -10.83 19.53 8.14
C ASP A 74 -9.39 19.69 8.67
N ILE A 75 -8.55 18.66 8.51
CA ILE A 75 -7.16 18.64 9.00
C ILE A 75 -6.16 19.00 7.89
N ALA A 76 -6.42 18.57 6.65
CA ALA A 76 -5.53 18.80 5.52
C ALA A 76 -6.35 18.92 4.22
N PRO A 77 -7.08 20.04 4.04
CA PRO A 77 -8.10 20.18 2.99
C PRO A 77 -7.52 20.08 1.57
N ASN A 78 -6.37 20.69 1.28
CA ASN A 78 -5.77 20.60 -0.05
C ASN A 78 -5.16 19.21 -0.32
N THR A 79 -4.60 18.58 0.71
CA THR A 79 -4.08 17.22 0.65
C THR A 79 -5.19 16.21 0.38
N VAL A 80 -6.31 16.34 1.07
CA VAL A 80 -7.49 15.49 0.87
C VAL A 80 -8.12 15.74 -0.49
N ALA A 81 -8.26 17.00 -0.92
CA ALA A 81 -8.72 17.35 -2.26
C ALA A 81 -7.83 16.71 -3.35
N ASN A 82 -6.50 16.77 -3.17
CA ASN A 82 -5.54 16.13 -4.05
C ASN A 82 -5.74 14.61 -4.12
N PHE A 83 -5.84 13.94 -2.97
CA PHE A 83 -6.05 12.49 -2.92
C PHE A 83 -7.38 12.09 -3.57
N ILE A 84 -8.47 12.83 -3.31
CA ILE A 84 -9.78 12.66 -3.96
C ILE A 84 -9.64 12.78 -5.47
N SER A 85 -9.03 13.86 -5.96
CA SER A 85 -8.87 14.13 -7.40
C SER A 85 -8.07 13.03 -8.11
N LEU A 86 -6.99 12.55 -7.48
CA LEU A 86 -6.17 11.45 -8.00
C LEU A 86 -6.93 10.12 -7.99
N THR A 87 -7.69 9.80 -6.95
CA THR A 87 -8.53 8.59 -6.92
C THR A 87 -9.63 8.65 -8.00
N LYS A 88 -10.34 9.77 -8.13
CA LYS A 88 -11.41 9.94 -9.14
C LYS A 88 -10.90 9.85 -10.58
N SER A 89 -9.65 10.24 -10.81
CA SER A 89 -9.00 10.18 -12.14
C SER A 89 -8.31 8.85 -12.43
N ASN A 90 -8.52 7.82 -11.59
CA ASN A 90 -7.90 6.50 -11.69
C ASN A 90 -6.35 6.53 -11.58
N PHE A 91 -5.77 7.59 -11.03
CA PHE A 91 -4.31 7.76 -10.97
C PHE A 91 -3.62 6.67 -10.13
N TYR A 92 -4.29 6.21 -9.07
CA TYR A 92 -3.77 5.15 -8.20
C TYR A 92 -4.03 3.74 -8.73
N ASP A 93 -4.86 3.57 -9.76
CA ASP A 93 -5.14 2.27 -10.33
C ASP A 93 -3.91 1.75 -11.10
N ASN A 94 -3.50 0.51 -10.80
CA ASN A 94 -2.25 -0.13 -11.25
C ASN A 94 -0.96 0.58 -10.83
N ASN A 95 -1.08 1.55 -9.93
CA ASN A 95 0.03 2.15 -9.25
C ASN A 95 0.59 1.17 -8.19
N THR A 96 1.69 1.49 -7.50
CA THR A 96 2.31 0.52 -6.59
C THR A 96 2.67 1.02 -5.20
N MET A 97 2.61 0.10 -4.23
CA MET A 97 3.33 0.19 -2.96
C MET A 97 4.75 -0.33 -3.18
N HIS A 98 5.75 0.54 -3.04
CA HIS A 98 7.13 0.26 -3.42
C HIS A 98 8.07 0.16 -2.21
N ARG A 99 7.59 0.54 -1.02
CA ARG A 99 8.40 0.57 0.19
C ARG A 99 7.64 0.06 1.41
N LEU A 100 8.29 -0.83 2.15
CA LEU A 100 7.83 -1.42 3.40
C LEU A 100 8.96 -1.37 4.43
N VAL A 101 8.69 -0.70 5.56
CA VAL A 101 9.54 -0.74 6.75
C VAL A 101 8.67 -1.21 7.92
N PRO A 102 8.74 -2.50 8.31
CA PRO A 102 7.92 -3.03 9.40
C PRO A 102 8.06 -2.21 10.68
N GLY A 103 6.92 -1.89 11.31
CA GLY A 103 6.87 -1.04 12.51
C GLY A 103 7.03 0.47 12.23
N PHE A 104 7.21 0.87 10.97
CA PHE A 104 7.28 2.27 10.58
C PHE A 104 6.26 2.63 9.50
N VAL A 105 6.45 2.22 8.24
CA VAL A 105 5.59 2.66 7.13
C VAL A 105 5.43 1.61 6.02
N LEU A 106 4.27 1.64 5.38
CA LEU A 106 4.00 1.07 4.05
C LEU A 106 3.70 2.23 3.10
N GLN A 107 4.50 2.42 2.06
CA GLN A 107 4.49 3.60 1.19
C GLN A 107 4.23 3.23 -0.28
N GLY A 108 3.44 4.07 -0.95
CA GLY A 108 3.07 3.91 -2.35
C GLY A 108 2.63 5.22 -3.01
N GLY A 109 1.88 5.10 -4.10
CA GLY A 109 1.37 6.24 -4.87
C GLY A 109 2.37 6.84 -5.86
N ASP A 110 3.45 6.12 -6.19
CA ASP A 110 4.39 6.49 -7.25
C ASP A 110 4.09 5.73 -8.55
N PRO A 111 3.59 6.40 -9.61
CA PRO A 111 3.20 5.74 -10.87
C PRO A 111 4.35 5.02 -11.58
N THR A 112 5.61 5.35 -11.29
CA THR A 112 6.77 4.63 -11.84
C THR A 112 7.17 3.43 -10.97
N GLY A 113 6.72 3.39 -9.72
CA GLY A 113 7.12 2.41 -8.71
C GLY A 113 8.58 2.53 -8.24
N THR A 114 9.28 3.61 -8.58
CA THR A 114 10.72 3.79 -8.27
C THR A 114 10.98 4.53 -6.96
N GLY A 115 9.96 5.11 -6.35
CA GLY A 115 10.02 5.99 -5.19
C GLY A 115 10.29 7.47 -5.54
N THR A 116 10.29 7.84 -6.81
CA THR A 116 10.69 9.19 -7.28
C THR A 116 9.70 9.86 -8.22
N GLY A 117 8.66 9.15 -8.68
CA GLY A 117 7.63 9.76 -9.53
C GLY A 117 6.54 10.47 -8.73
N GLY A 118 5.58 11.02 -9.46
CA GLY A 118 4.50 11.83 -8.93
C GLY A 118 3.45 12.14 -10.00
N PRO A 119 2.48 13.03 -9.72
CA PRO A 119 1.35 13.30 -10.60
C PRO A 119 1.65 14.39 -11.65
N GLY A 120 2.91 14.84 -11.75
CA GLY A 120 3.32 15.94 -12.63
C GLY A 120 3.08 17.34 -12.06
N TYR A 121 2.81 17.43 -10.77
CA TYR A 121 2.70 18.67 -9.99
C TYR A 121 2.98 18.37 -8.52
N THR A 122 3.20 19.42 -7.72
CA THR A 122 3.26 19.32 -6.26
C THR A 122 2.13 20.12 -5.61
N ILE A 123 1.95 19.94 -4.31
CA ILE A 123 1.01 20.70 -3.47
C ILE A 123 1.74 21.29 -2.27
N LYS A 124 1.19 22.37 -1.72
CA LYS A 124 1.70 22.97 -0.49
C LYS A 124 1.60 21.99 0.67
N GLY A 125 2.65 21.90 1.50
CA GLY A 125 2.66 21.05 2.67
C GLY A 125 1.72 21.56 3.78
N GLU A 126 0.71 20.77 4.16
CA GLU A 126 -0.25 21.11 5.23
C GLU A 126 0.20 20.54 6.59
N PHE A 127 1.27 21.11 7.13
CA PHE A 127 1.85 20.76 8.44
C PHE A 127 2.55 21.95 9.13
N SER A 128 2.77 21.84 10.45
CA SER A 128 3.20 22.95 11.29
C SER A 128 4.54 23.58 10.90
N ALA A 129 5.51 22.80 10.45
CA ALA A 129 6.79 23.30 9.95
C ALA A 129 6.68 24.05 8.60
N ASN A 130 5.49 24.10 8.01
CA ASN A 130 5.15 24.88 6.83
C ASN A 130 4.02 25.89 7.12
N ASP A 131 3.94 26.37 8.37
CA ASP A 131 2.98 27.37 8.83
C ASP A 131 1.50 26.98 8.63
N PHE A 132 1.20 25.67 8.70
CA PHE A 132 -0.15 25.14 8.60
C PHE A 132 -0.50 24.30 9.83
N GLU A 133 -1.67 24.52 10.43
CA GLU A 133 -2.08 23.76 11.62
C GLU A 133 -2.50 22.33 11.24
N ASN A 134 -1.67 21.35 11.61
CA ASN A 134 -1.99 19.93 11.50
C ASN A 134 -1.55 19.23 12.78
N ASN A 135 -2.52 18.93 13.65
CA ASN A 135 -2.28 18.33 14.96
C ASN A 135 -2.43 16.80 14.97
N LEU A 136 -2.68 16.19 13.81
CA LEU A 136 -2.86 14.74 13.70
C LEU A 136 -1.51 14.04 13.94
N LYS A 137 -1.51 13.13 14.92
CA LYS A 137 -0.31 12.44 15.38
C LYS A 137 -0.02 11.22 14.51
N HIS A 138 1.24 10.96 14.19
CA HIS A 138 1.67 9.81 13.39
C HIS A 138 1.68 8.52 14.20
N GLU A 139 0.49 8.09 14.60
CA GLU A 139 0.22 6.80 15.25
C GLU A 139 -0.07 5.69 14.23
N LYS A 140 -0.07 4.44 14.69
CA LYS A 140 -0.41 3.28 13.85
C LYS A 140 -1.75 3.48 13.12
N GLY A 141 -1.74 3.27 11.80
CA GLY A 141 -2.90 3.40 10.92
C GLY A 141 -3.08 4.78 10.30
N ILE A 142 -2.35 5.81 10.73
CA ILE A 142 -2.44 7.15 10.16
C ILE A 142 -1.83 7.17 8.75
N VAL A 143 -2.48 7.91 7.86
CA VAL A 143 -2.05 8.12 6.47
C VAL A 143 -1.51 9.53 6.33
N SER A 144 -0.35 9.68 5.70
CA SER A 144 0.32 10.96 5.52
C SER A 144 1.02 11.03 4.16
N MET A 145 1.19 12.25 3.64
CA MET A 145 1.88 12.48 2.37
C MET A 145 3.36 12.22 2.48
N ALA A 146 3.93 11.50 1.52
CA ALA A 146 5.36 11.46 1.32
C ALA A 146 5.81 12.74 0.57
N ARG A 147 7.00 13.22 0.92
CA ARG A 147 7.63 14.39 0.28
C ARG A 147 9.15 14.23 0.30
N THR A 148 9.81 14.96 -0.58
CA THR A 148 11.27 15.07 -0.52
C THR A 148 11.68 16.04 0.59
N SER A 149 12.94 15.97 1.02
CA SER A 149 13.48 16.87 2.04
C SER A 149 14.01 18.19 1.47
N VAL A 150 14.00 18.39 0.14
CA VAL A 150 14.58 19.60 -0.48
C VAL A 150 13.72 20.85 -0.24
N SER A 151 12.42 20.67 -0.07
CA SER A 151 11.45 21.71 0.27
C SER A 151 10.20 21.08 0.91
N ASN A 152 9.46 21.87 1.69
CA ASN A 152 8.20 21.47 2.31
C ASN A 152 7.09 21.21 1.26
N ASP A 153 7.13 21.90 0.13
CA ASP A 153 6.08 21.91 -0.89
C ASP A 153 6.38 20.96 -2.06
N THR A 154 6.78 19.73 -1.71
CA THR A 154 7.21 18.70 -2.68
C THR A 154 6.37 17.44 -2.62
N ALA A 155 5.30 17.43 -1.82
CA ALA A 155 4.32 16.35 -1.85
C ALA A 155 3.55 16.40 -3.18
N GLY A 156 3.24 15.23 -3.73
CA GLY A 156 2.49 15.08 -4.97
C GLY A 156 1.42 14.00 -4.82
N SER A 157 1.73 12.78 -5.25
CA SER A 157 0.80 11.64 -5.17
C SER A 157 1.21 10.56 -4.18
N GLN A 158 2.48 10.55 -3.77
CA GLN A 158 2.99 9.51 -2.88
C GLN A 158 2.48 9.72 -1.44
N PHE A 159 2.10 8.62 -0.80
CA PHE A 159 1.60 8.59 0.57
C PHE A 159 2.18 7.38 1.31
N PHE A 160 2.08 7.42 2.64
CA PHE A 160 2.42 6.29 3.48
C PHE A 160 1.38 6.04 4.56
N ILE A 161 1.23 4.76 4.92
CA ILE A 161 0.44 4.28 6.06
C ILE A 161 1.39 3.96 7.19
N MET A 162 1.15 4.53 8.36
CA MET A 162 1.92 4.27 9.58
C MET A 162 1.68 2.84 10.08
N LEU A 163 2.76 2.05 10.18
CA LEU A 163 2.74 0.68 10.74
C LEU A 163 3.11 0.66 12.23
N GLY A 164 3.50 1.80 12.78
CA GLY A 164 3.81 2.06 14.18
C GLY A 164 3.80 3.56 14.48
N THR A 165 4.13 3.95 15.70
CA THR A 165 4.14 5.37 16.10
C THR A 165 5.48 6.03 15.76
N ALA A 166 5.44 7.21 15.14
CA ALA A 166 6.61 8.01 14.79
C ALA A 166 6.39 9.50 15.06
N SER A 167 6.41 9.91 16.33
CA SER A 167 6.13 11.29 16.75
C SER A 167 7.09 12.33 16.19
N TYR A 168 8.27 11.93 15.69
CA TYR A 168 9.21 12.84 15.02
C TYR A 168 8.73 13.32 13.64
N LEU A 169 7.67 12.70 13.09
CA LEU A 169 7.00 13.17 11.87
C LEU A 169 5.92 14.22 12.16
N ASP A 170 5.48 14.34 13.42
CA ASP A 170 4.42 15.28 13.81
C ASP A 170 4.81 16.72 13.48
N GLY A 171 3.93 17.43 12.78
CA GLY A 171 4.18 18.80 12.31
C GLY A 171 5.25 18.90 11.21
N GLN A 172 5.81 17.79 10.71
CA GLN A 172 6.80 17.75 9.62
C GLN A 172 6.24 17.18 8.31
N TYR A 173 5.11 16.46 8.39
CA TYR A 173 4.42 15.81 7.29
C TYR A 173 2.91 16.03 7.42
N ALA A 174 2.22 16.11 6.28
CA ALA A 174 0.78 16.30 6.22
C ALA A 174 0.07 14.96 6.46
N ALA A 175 -0.25 14.67 7.72
CA ALA A 175 -1.14 13.58 8.06
C ALA A 175 -2.59 13.97 7.71
N PHE A 176 -3.30 13.12 6.98
CA PHE A 176 -4.56 13.51 6.33
C PHE A 176 -5.64 12.42 6.35
N GLY A 177 -5.39 11.29 7.00
CA GLY A 177 -6.38 10.22 7.08
C GLY A 177 -5.97 9.09 8.01
N LYS A 178 -6.81 8.06 8.09
CA LYS A 178 -6.58 6.87 8.92
C LYS A 178 -7.19 5.63 8.29
N VAL A 179 -6.48 4.51 8.37
CA VAL A 179 -7.02 3.19 8.05
C VAL A 179 -8.10 2.83 9.07
N ILE A 180 -9.31 2.59 8.59
CA ILE A 180 -10.49 2.21 9.40
C ILE A 180 -10.92 0.75 9.20
N ASP A 181 -10.47 0.09 8.13
CA ASP A 181 -10.72 -1.34 7.89
C ASP A 181 -9.61 -1.98 7.02
N GLY A 182 -9.53 -3.31 7.00
CA GLY A 182 -8.52 -4.06 6.24
C GLY A 182 -7.16 -4.15 6.91
N TRP A 183 -7.07 -3.90 8.22
CA TRP A 183 -5.79 -3.98 8.95
C TRP A 183 -5.15 -5.37 8.89
N SER A 184 -5.97 -6.44 8.89
CA SER A 184 -5.51 -7.83 8.70
C SER A 184 -4.79 -8.03 7.36
N ASN A 185 -5.22 -7.34 6.30
CA ASN A 185 -4.59 -7.39 4.98
C ASN A 185 -3.22 -6.69 5.00
N ILE A 186 -3.11 -5.57 5.72
CA ILE A 186 -1.81 -4.90 5.97
C ILE A 186 -0.88 -5.82 6.77
N GLU A 187 -1.38 -6.52 7.78
CA GLU A 187 -0.58 -7.50 8.54
C GLU A 187 -0.12 -8.67 7.66
N ASN A 188 -0.96 -9.13 6.74
CA ASN A 188 -0.56 -10.13 5.76
C ASN A 188 0.57 -9.62 4.87
N ILE A 189 0.52 -8.37 4.39
CA ILE A 189 1.62 -7.74 3.64
C ILE A 189 2.91 -7.77 4.46
N ILE A 190 2.87 -7.26 5.70
CA ILE A 190 4.04 -7.17 6.59
C ILE A 190 4.69 -8.55 6.80
N ASN A 191 3.87 -9.60 6.93
CA ASN A 191 4.35 -10.94 7.28
C ASN A 191 4.85 -11.77 6.08
N ASN A 192 4.46 -11.41 4.85
CA ASN A 192 4.73 -12.25 3.67
C ASN A 192 5.62 -11.57 2.62
N GLU A 193 5.73 -10.24 2.64
CA GLU A 193 6.55 -9.52 1.66
C GLU A 193 8.04 -9.50 2.00
N GLN A 194 8.86 -9.45 0.94
CA GLN A 194 10.31 -9.39 1.06
C GLN A 194 10.81 -7.97 0.76
N VAL A 195 11.56 -7.41 1.70
CA VAL A 195 12.28 -6.15 1.50
C VAL A 195 13.66 -6.43 0.91
N GLN A 196 13.91 -5.93 -0.30
CA GLN A 196 15.18 -6.08 -1.03
C GLN A 196 16.30 -5.26 -0.39
N ASN A 197 16.00 -4.02 0.03
CA ASN A 197 16.95 -3.15 0.69
C ASN A 197 16.39 -2.73 2.05
N GLN A 198 17.02 -3.23 3.12
CA GLN A 198 16.58 -2.99 4.50
C GLN A 198 16.82 -1.56 4.98
N GLU A 199 17.78 -0.83 4.40
CA GLU A 199 18.06 0.57 4.76
C GLU A 199 16.97 1.50 4.21
N THR A 200 16.55 1.27 2.97
CA THR A 200 15.54 2.10 2.30
C THR A 200 14.12 1.59 2.52
N GLY A 201 13.95 0.30 2.84
CA GLY A 201 12.65 -0.39 2.86
C GLY A 201 12.15 -0.78 1.47
N GLN A 202 12.97 -0.71 0.42
CA GLN A 202 12.55 -1.06 -0.94
C GLN A 202 12.06 -2.51 -0.99
N LEU A 203 10.84 -2.71 -1.47
CA LEU A 203 10.28 -4.05 -1.68
C LEU A 203 11.00 -4.77 -2.82
N LYS A 204 11.12 -6.09 -2.70
CA LYS A 204 11.66 -6.94 -3.77
C LYS A 204 10.71 -7.02 -4.96
N ASN A 205 9.42 -7.10 -4.68
CA ASN A 205 8.35 -6.96 -5.66
C ASN A 205 7.41 -5.89 -5.13
N ASN A 206 7.15 -4.85 -5.91
CA ASN A 206 6.17 -3.85 -5.51
C ASN A 206 4.77 -4.47 -5.49
N LEU A 207 3.92 -4.00 -4.57
CA LEU A 207 2.52 -4.43 -4.46
C LEU A 207 1.67 -3.57 -5.37
N VAL A 208 0.81 -4.20 -6.17
CA VAL A 208 -0.04 -3.48 -7.12
C VAL A 208 -1.31 -3.02 -6.43
N ILE A 209 -1.57 -1.72 -6.47
CA ILE A 209 -2.88 -1.15 -6.15
C ILE A 209 -3.76 -1.39 -7.37
N LYS A 210 -4.62 -2.40 -7.34
CA LYS A 210 -5.44 -2.75 -8.51
C LYS A 210 -6.51 -1.74 -8.81
N LYS A 211 -7.14 -1.25 -7.75
CA LYS A 211 -8.28 -0.35 -7.86
C LYS A 211 -8.38 0.50 -6.61
N THR A 212 -8.68 1.77 -6.80
CA THR A 212 -9.12 2.67 -5.73
C THR A 212 -10.55 3.11 -5.99
N LEU A 213 -11.36 3.12 -4.95
CA LEU A 213 -12.72 3.63 -4.97
C LEU A 213 -12.85 4.70 -3.91
N ILE A 214 -13.74 5.66 -4.12
CA ILE A 214 -14.01 6.73 -3.19
C ILE A 214 -15.50 6.95 -3.02
N ASP A 215 -15.90 7.12 -1.77
CA ASP A 215 -17.20 7.60 -1.35
C ASP A 215 -17.01 8.98 -0.73
N LEU A 216 -17.60 10.00 -1.36
CA LEU A 216 -17.52 11.39 -0.91
C LEU A 216 -18.52 11.73 0.20
N LYS A 217 -19.36 10.76 0.61
CA LYS A 217 -20.45 10.92 1.58
C LYS A 217 -21.43 12.02 1.20
N GLY A 218 -21.71 12.14 -0.10
CA GLY A 218 -22.62 13.15 -0.65
C GLY A 218 -22.13 14.59 -0.51
N LYS A 219 -20.83 14.81 -0.27
CA LYS A 219 -20.22 16.14 -0.12
C LYS A 219 -19.35 16.49 -1.33
N GLU A 220 -19.26 17.78 -1.59
CA GLU A 220 -18.32 18.35 -2.55
C GLU A 220 -17.06 18.83 -1.82
N TYR A 221 -15.91 18.71 -2.46
CA TYR A 221 -14.63 19.15 -1.93
C TYR A 221 -13.99 20.16 -2.87
N GLN A 222 -13.10 20.99 -2.32
CA GLN A 222 -12.41 22.01 -3.10
C GLN A 222 -11.57 21.41 -4.23
N GLU A 223 -11.34 22.19 -5.28
CA GLU A 223 -10.37 21.86 -6.30
C GLU A 223 -8.94 21.89 -5.74
N VAL A 224 -8.06 21.09 -6.34
CA VAL A 224 -6.67 20.98 -5.89
C VAL A 224 -5.90 22.26 -6.19
N GLU A 225 -5.31 22.86 -5.17
CA GLU A 225 -4.34 23.94 -5.31
C GLU A 225 -2.97 23.36 -5.64
N LYS A 226 -2.67 23.33 -6.96
CA LYS A 226 -1.43 22.78 -7.51
C LYS A 226 -0.33 23.85 -7.56
N ILE A 227 0.89 23.44 -7.24
CA ILE A 227 2.11 24.18 -7.52
C ILE A 227 2.67 23.58 -8.82
N SER A 228 2.67 24.39 -9.89
CA SER A 228 3.30 24.01 -11.16
C SER A 228 4.82 24.03 -10.99
N GLU A 229 5.49 22.97 -11.44
CA GLU A 229 6.95 22.91 -11.59
C GLU A 229 7.48 23.91 -12.64
#